data_AF-A0A7C3VF79-F1
#
_entry.id   AF-A0A7C3VF79-F1
#
_cell.length_a   1.000
_cell.length_b   1.000
_cell.length_c   1.000
_cell.angle_alpha   90.00
_cell.angle_beta   90.00
_cell.angle_gamma   90.00
#
_symmetry.space_group_name_H-M   'P 1'
#
loop_
_entity.id
_entity.type
_entity.pdbx_description
1 polymer ?
#
loop_
_entity_poly.entity_id
_entity_poly.type
_entity_poly.pdbx_seq_one_letter_code
_entity_poly.pdbx_strand_id
1 'polypeptide(L)'
;MFKTLQSKFYFVMAGGFIFILLINLLLIFYSNGLKNETVNSDVISSTSMGIKTLKGNLLQIILLSHIKMLKMNAVKSKKAKAKIEKYYDAKILKLAAGSKQIFSNVNNALIGYTVGFAKVKASSVFGTDKSKLQRFSSPKTAVLLKSLKNKFYIFRPIVGRLLKYPVLLGGAMSSKYFDSQLSPMDAQINQINGAVKNSYYKKVKLLDYIFIAFPIVFLIGAVIIMLYLKNSVIKVLNLIGDKIKQIAAGDLTSKIKISGVHKESEIGILIDQVNSLVDSLSNNVRGIINTSNSLSSQSEQLNSSSKEFEKTIGQMREKASRIIESIKQMSIAIIEVAKNSSSSAQKAEETEKVVDYGTKSVKDVAVEMKNIEKTVSAVSATITELGSSSEKIGEIIGVINDIADQTNLLALNAAIEAARAG
;
A
#
# COMPACT_ATOMS: atom_id res chain seq x y z
N MET A 1 20.57 -9.13 -8.45
CA MET A 1 20.08 -10.05 -7.40
C MET A 1 19.58 -9.29 -6.15
N PHE A 2 20.28 -8.27 -5.66
CA PHE A 2 19.87 -7.48 -4.47
C PHE A 2 19.08 -6.21 -4.79
N LYS A 3 18.08 -6.31 -5.67
CA LYS A 3 17.25 -5.14 -6.01
C LYS A 3 16.21 -4.85 -4.93
N THR A 4 15.75 -5.87 -4.23
CA THR A 4 14.67 -5.76 -3.24
C THR A 4 15.19 -5.66 -1.81
N LEU A 5 14.48 -4.95 -0.94
CA LEU A 5 14.79 -4.88 0.50
C LEU A 5 14.73 -6.29 1.11
N GLN A 6 13.72 -7.06 0.71
CA GLN A 6 13.53 -8.43 1.17
C GLN A 6 14.70 -9.34 0.78
N SER A 7 15.20 -9.27 -0.46
CA SER A 7 16.36 -10.07 -0.89
C SER A 7 17.65 -9.69 -0.15
N LYS A 8 17.85 -8.40 0.14
CA LYS A 8 18.97 -7.93 0.96
C LYS A 8 18.88 -8.47 2.39
N PHE A 9 17.69 -8.46 2.98
CA PHE A 9 17.48 -8.98 4.33
C PHE A 9 17.70 -10.49 4.41
N TYR A 10 17.16 -11.26 3.46
CA TYR A 10 17.40 -12.70 3.39
C TYR A 10 18.87 -13.03 3.20
N PHE A 11 19.60 -12.27 2.39
CA PHE A 11 21.03 -12.48 2.20
C PHE A 11 21.84 -12.21 3.46
N VAL A 12 21.53 -11.13 4.19
CA VAL A 12 22.16 -10.83 5.47
C VAL A 12 21.87 -11.92 6.50
N MET A 13 20.60 -12.36 6.60
CA MET A 13 20.20 -13.42 7.53
C MET A 13 20.82 -14.78 7.18
N ALA A 14 20.82 -15.15 5.90
CA ALA A 14 21.46 -16.39 5.43
C ALA A 14 22.97 -16.36 5.62
N GLY A 15 23.62 -15.24 5.31
CA GLY A 15 25.05 -15.02 5.54
C GLY A 15 25.40 -15.12 7.02
N GLY A 16 24.63 -14.46 7.89
CA GLY A 16 24.80 -14.54 9.34
C GLY A 16 24.61 -15.96 9.89
N PHE A 17 23.59 -16.68 9.40
CA PHE A 17 23.33 -18.05 9.81
C PHE A 17 24.44 -19.03 9.38
N ILE A 18 24.88 -18.95 8.12
CA ILE A 18 25.99 -19.75 7.59
C ILE A 18 27.28 -19.46 8.38
N PHE A 19 27.54 -18.18 8.67
CA PHE A 19 28.70 -17.77 9.47
C PHE A 19 28.69 -18.37 10.87
N ILE A 20 27.55 -18.32 11.57
CA ILE A 20 27.38 -18.93 12.90
C ILE A 20 27.56 -20.45 12.84
N LEU A 21 27.01 -21.12 11.81
CA LEU A 21 27.16 -22.57 11.64
C LEU A 21 28.61 -22.99 11.40
N LEU A 22 29.33 -22.28 10.52
CA LEU A 22 30.75 -22.54 10.26
C LEU A 22 31.58 -22.43 11.53
N ILE A 23 31.31 -21.42 12.35
CA ILE A 23 32.04 -21.19 13.59
C ILE A 23 31.72 -22.25 14.64
N ASN A 24 30.45 -22.63 14.79
CA ASN A 24 30.08 -23.74 15.66
C ASN A 24 30.74 -25.05 15.23
N LEU A 25 30.78 -25.35 13.93
CA LEU A 25 31.43 -26.54 13.40
C LEU A 25 32.95 -26.54 13.72
N LEU A 26 33.60 -25.39 13.53
CA LEU A 26 35.02 -25.19 13.83
C LEU A 26 35.30 -25.38 15.33
N LEU A 27 34.46 -24.81 16.20
CA LEU A 27 34.54 -24.95 17.65
C LEU A 27 34.35 -26.40 18.11
N ILE A 28 33.39 -27.13 17.53
CA ILE A 28 33.14 -28.55 17.84
C ILE A 28 34.36 -29.40 17.46
N PHE A 29 34.88 -29.21 16.24
CA PHE A 29 36.06 -29.94 15.78
C PHE A 29 37.28 -29.65 16.67
N TYR A 30 37.48 -28.38 17.03
CA TYR A 30 38.59 -27.95 17.86
C TYR A 30 38.49 -28.44 19.31
N SER A 31 37.30 -28.37 19.91
CA SER A 31 36.99 -28.83 21.27
C SER A 31 37.19 -30.34 21.42
N ASN A 32 36.74 -31.13 20.43
CA ASN A 32 36.97 -32.57 20.41
C ASN A 32 38.47 -32.93 20.34
N GLY A 33 39.26 -32.17 19.58
CA GLY A 33 40.72 -32.31 19.54
C GLY A 33 41.40 -32.05 20.89
N LEU A 34 40.93 -31.03 21.64
CA LEU A 34 41.44 -30.70 22.96
C LEU A 34 41.13 -31.77 24.01
N LYS A 35 39.91 -32.33 24.01
CA LYS A 35 39.49 -33.35 24.97
C LYS A 35 40.42 -34.57 24.95
N ASN A 36 40.82 -35.02 23.76
CA ASN A 36 41.72 -36.16 23.59
C ASN A 36 43.16 -35.85 24.07
N GLU A 37 43.63 -34.62 23.88
CA GLU A 37 44.95 -34.21 24.34
C GLU A 37 45.02 -34.00 25.86
N THR A 38 43.94 -33.57 26.52
CA THR A 38 43.86 -33.49 27.99
C THR A 38 44.09 -34.87 28.62
N VAL A 39 43.36 -35.88 28.16
CA VAL A 39 43.45 -37.24 28.73
C VAL A 39 44.85 -37.83 28.55
N ASN A 40 45.46 -37.63 27.37
CA ASN A 40 46.85 -38.05 27.13
C ASN A 40 47.88 -37.26 27.97
N SER A 41 47.64 -35.96 28.19
CA SER A 41 48.45 -35.07 29.02
C SER A 41 48.46 -35.50 30.49
N ASP A 42 47.32 -35.95 31.02
CA ASP A 42 47.22 -36.41 32.40
C ASP A 42 48.00 -37.71 32.63
N VAL A 43 47.91 -38.65 31.68
CA VAL A 43 48.64 -39.91 31.77
C VAL A 43 50.14 -39.69 31.58
N ILE A 44 50.59 -38.73 30.74
CA ILE A 44 52.02 -38.47 30.56
C ILE A 44 52.61 -37.77 31.78
N SER A 45 51.85 -36.88 32.42
CA SER A 45 52.21 -36.29 33.71
C SER A 45 52.29 -37.36 34.80
N SER A 46 51.34 -38.30 34.84
CA SER A 46 51.36 -39.45 35.75
C SER A 46 52.54 -40.40 35.48
N THR A 47 52.92 -40.56 34.21
CA THR A 47 54.09 -41.35 33.81
C THR A 47 55.40 -40.69 34.25
N SER A 48 55.51 -39.36 34.10
CA SER A 48 56.63 -38.56 34.63
C SER A 48 56.75 -38.72 36.15
N MET A 49 55.65 -38.51 36.88
CA MET A 49 55.61 -38.69 38.32
C MET A 49 55.91 -40.13 38.75
N GLY A 50 55.43 -41.12 37.97
CA GLY A 50 55.71 -42.53 38.17
C GLY A 50 57.19 -42.88 38.02
N ILE A 51 57.87 -42.38 36.98
CA ILE A 51 59.31 -42.57 36.80
C ILE A 51 60.10 -41.92 37.95
N LYS A 52 59.74 -40.70 38.35
CA LYS A 52 60.38 -40.01 39.47
C LYS A 52 60.19 -40.75 40.80
N THR A 53 58.98 -41.22 41.07
CA THR A 53 58.66 -41.99 42.29
C THR A 53 59.38 -43.34 42.29
N LEU A 54 59.39 -44.03 41.15
CA LEU A 54 60.11 -45.29 40.98
C LEU A 54 61.61 -45.10 41.22
N LYS A 55 62.21 -44.04 40.69
CA LYS A 55 63.61 -43.66 40.96
C LYS A 55 63.86 -43.49 42.45
N GLY A 56 63.05 -42.69 43.14
CA GLY A 56 63.17 -42.49 44.59
C GLY A 56 63.09 -43.80 45.37
N ASN A 57 62.08 -44.63 45.09
CA ASN A 57 61.86 -45.88 45.80
C ASN A 57 62.97 -46.91 45.56
N LEU A 58 63.44 -47.07 44.32
CA LEU A 58 64.51 -48.02 44.00
C LEU A 58 65.84 -47.62 44.66
N LEU A 59 66.18 -46.33 44.63
CA LEU A 59 67.37 -45.83 45.32
C LEU A 59 67.25 -46.00 46.84
N GLN A 60 66.07 -45.77 47.42
CA GLN A 60 65.82 -46.01 48.83
C GLN A 60 65.91 -47.50 49.20
N ILE A 61 65.40 -48.40 48.37
CA ILE A 61 65.53 -49.86 48.57
C ILE A 61 67.02 -50.24 48.62
N ILE A 62 67.81 -49.79 47.64
CA ILE A 62 69.25 -50.08 47.57
C ILE A 62 69.97 -49.51 48.80
N LEU A 63 69.69 -48.25 49.16
CA LEU A 63 70.31 -47.58 50.30
C LEU A 63 69.96 -48.27 51.63
N LEU A 64 68.68 -48.60 51.84
CA LEU A 64 68.22 -49.30 53.04
C LEU A 64 68.83 -50.70 53.14
N SER A 65 68.98 -51.41 52.02
CA SER A 65 69.64 -52.72 51.99
C SER A 65 71.14 -52.63 52.33
N HIS A 66 71.86 -51.61 51.84
CA HIS A 66 73.24 -51.36 52.26
C HIS A 66 73.35 -51.02 53.74
N ILE A 67 72.48 -50.14 54.26
CA ILE A 67 72.46 -49.78 55.68
C ILE A 67 72.13 -51.01 56.55
N LYS A 68 71.18 -51.86 56.11
CA LYS A 68 70.86 -53.13 56.76
C LYS A 68 72.12 -53.98 56.89
N MET A 69 72.85 -54.20 55.80
CA MET A 69 74.08 -55.00 55.79
C MET A 69 75.15 -54.44 56.74
N LEU A 70 75.43 -53.14 56.67
CA LEU A 70 76.41 -52.49 57.54
C LEU A 70 76.05 -52.63 59.02
N LYS A 71 74.79 -52.39 59.39
CA LYS A 71 74.32 -52.55 60.77
C LYS A 71 74.32 -53.99 61.24
N MET A 72 73.99 -54.95 60.37
CA MET A 72 74.07 -56.38 60.70
C MET A 72 75.51 -56.84 60.92
N ASN A 73 76.49 -56.27 60.20
CA ASN A 73 77.90 -56.58 60.37
C ASN A 73 78.49 -55.94 61.63
N ALA A 74 78.02 -54.76 62.02
CA ALA A 74 78.50 -54.05 63.21
C ALA A 74 78.05 -54.66 64.56
N VAL A 75 77.06 -55.55 64.56
CA VAL A 75 76.45 -56.10 65.78
C VAL A 75 76.75 -57.59 65.92
N LYS A 76 77.25 -58.02 67.08
CA LYS A 76 77.55 -59.45 67.35
C LYS A 76 76.33 -60.26 67.81
N SER A 77 75.38 -59.63 68.52
CA SER A 77 74.21 -60.31 69.10
C SER A 77 73.19 -60.79 68.04
N LYS A 78 72.86 -62.09 68.06
CA LYS A 78 71.83 -62.70 67.19
C LYS A 78 70.46 -62.04 67.34
N LYS A 79 70.06 -61.67 68.57
CA LYS A 79 68.79 -60.99 68.86
C LYS A 79 68.74 -59.58 68.27
N ALA A 80 69.86 -58.85 68.32
CA ALA A 80 69.95 -57.51 67.75
C ALA A 80 70.01 -57.53 66.22
N LYS A 81 70.70 -58.52 65.60
CA LYS A 81 70.65 -58.77 64.15
C LYS A 81 69.23 -59.03 63.66
N ALA A 82 68.48 -59.89 64.34
CA ALA A 82 67.08 -60.18 63.99
C ALA A 82 66.17 -58.93 64.09
N LYS A 83 66.42 -58.04 65.06
CA LYS A 83 65.67 -56.78 65.21
C LYS A 83 65.96 -55.79 64.08
N ILE A 84 67.24 -55.67 63.68
CA ILE A 84 67.66 -54.86 62.52
C ILE A 84 67.01 -55.41 61.24
N GLU A 85 67.10 -56.72 61.03
CA GLU A 85 66.53 -57.39 59.87
C GLU A 85 65.03 -57.14 59.74
N LYS A 86 64.25 -57.40 60.80
CA LYS A 86 62.80 -57.16 60.80
C LYS A 86 62.44 -55.71 60.47
N TYR A 87 63.19 -54.74 60.99
CA TYR A 87 62.92 -53.32 60.76
C TYR A 87 63.17 -52.88 59.32
N TYR A 88 64.34 -53.22 58.77
CA TYR A 88 64.72 -52.81 57.42
C TYR A 88 63.93 -53.57 56.36
N ASP A 89 63.67 -54.87 56.56
CA ASP A 89 62.92 -55.68 55.60
C ASP A 89 61.48 -55.21 55.47
N ALA A 90 60.82 -54.85 56.58
CA ALA A 90 59.47 -54.28 56.52
C ALA A 90 59.42 -53.00 55.68
N LYS A 91 60.42 -52.11 55.82
CA LYS A 91 60.51 -50.87 55.01
C LYS A 91 60.80 -51.15 53.54
N ILE A 92 61.76 -52.02 53.26
CA ILE A 92 62.16 -52.42 51.90
C ILE A 92 60.99 -53.08 51.17
N LEU A 93 60.28 -54.01 51.83
CA LEU A 93 59.12 -54.69 51.26
C LEU A 93 57.96 -53.72 51.00
N LYS A 94 57.71 -52.75 51.89
CA LYS A 94 56.68 -51.71 51.67
C LYS A 94 57.00 -50.86 50.43
N LEU A 95 58.24 -50.39 50.31
CA LEU A 95 58.69 -49.63 49.13
C LEU A 95 58.60 -50.46 47.84
N ALA A 96 58.99 -51.73 47.90
CA ALA A 96 58.92 -52.62 46.75
C ALA A 96 57.47 -52.89 46.33
N ALA A 97 56.56 -53.12 47.29
CA ALA A 97 55.14 -53.33 47.02
C ALA A 97 54.50 -52.11 46.34
N GLY A 98 54.72 -50.90 46.84
CA GLY A 98 54.23 -49.67 46.22
C GLY A 98 54.82 -49.42 44.82
N SER A 99 56.07 -49.83 44.60
CA SER A 99 56.76 -49.64 43.32
C SER A 99 56.32 -50.61 42.23
N LYS A 100 55.80 -51.81 42.56
CA LYS A 100 55.31 -52.79 41.57
C LYS A 100 54.19 -52.24 40.70
N GLN A 101 53.22 -51.57 41.30
CA GLN A 101 52.08 -50.99 40.57
C GLN A 101 52.54 -49.82 39.68
N ILE A 102 53.39 -48.95 40.21
CA ILE A 102 53.97 -47.82 39.46
C ILE A 102 54.78 -48.32 38.27
N PHE A 103 55.63 -49.33 38.48
CA PHE A 103 56.45 -49.94 37.44
C PHE A 103 55.60 -50.56 36.32
N SER A 104 54.52 -51.26 36.68
CA SER A 104 53.55 -51.81 35.72
C SER A 104 52.86 -50.70 34.91
N ASN A 105 52.38 -49.64 35.58
CA ASN A 105 51.73 -48.51 34.94
C ASN A 105 52.67 -47.74 33.99
N VAL A 106 53.92 -47.49 34.39
CA VAL A 106 54.93 -46.86 33.52
C VAL A 106 55.20 -47.72 32.29
N ASN A 107 55.37 -49.04 32.46
CA ASN A 107 55.55 -49.97 31.35
C ASN A 107 54.35 -49.94 30.38
N ASN A 108 53.13 -49.99 30.91
CA ASN A 108 51.90 -49.97 30.13
C ASN A 108 51.72 -48.64 29.38
N ALA A 109 52.04 -47.50 30.03
CA ALA A 109 52.00 -46.19 29.41
C ALA A 109 52.99 -46.08 28.24
N LEU A 110 54.25 -46.49 28.44
CA LEU A 110 55.28 -46.45 27.39
C LEU A 110 54.96 -47.38 26.20
N ILE A 111 54.33 -48.53 26.45
CA ILE A 111 53.80 -49.40 25.40
C ILE A 111 52.66 -48.70 24.66
N GLY A 112 51.70 -48.13 25.40
CA GLY A 112 50.53 -47.44 24.84
C GLY A 112 50.94 -46.26 23.95
N TYR A 113 51.88 -45.44 24.41
CA TYR A 113 52.38 -44.29 23.66
C TYR A 113 53.09 -44.64 22.35
N THR A 114 53.75 -45.80 22.28
CA THR A 114 54.61 -46.16 21.15
C THR A 114 53.96 -47.16 20.19
N VAL A 115 53.19 -48.13 20.70
CA VAL A 115 52.58 -49.21 19.93
C VAL A 115 51.04 -49.16 19.99
N GLY A 116 50.47 -48.17 20.68
CA GLY A 116 49.03 -47.97 20.81
C GLY A 116 48.43 -48.62 22.05
N PHE A 117 47.50 -47.93 22.70
CA PHE A 117 46.84 -48.37 23.92
C PHE A 117 45.96 -49.61 23.75
N ALA A 118 45.50 -49.90 22.53
CA ALA A 118 44.82 -51.16 22.21
C ALA A 118 45.68 -52.41 22.51
N LYS A 119 47.01 -52.31 22.36
CA LYS A 119 47.95 -53.41 22.63
C LYS A 119 48.36 -53.52 24.11
N VAL A 120 47.89 -52.61 24.95
CA VAL A 120 48.14 -52.65 26.40
C VAL A 120 47.19 -53.68 27.03
N LYS A 121 47.77 -54.61 27.80
CA LYS A 121 47.01 -55.69 28.45
C LYS A 121 46.08 -55.19 29.57
N ALA A 122 46.51 -54.18 30.31
CA ALA A 122 45.70 -53.56 31.37
C ALA A 122 44.50 -52.80 30.80
N SER A 123 43.35 -52.87 31.45
CA SER A 123 42.13 -52.10 31.07
C SER A 123 42.31 -50.59 31.30
N SER A 124 43.15 -50.21 32.26
CA SER A 124 43.49 -48.82 32.53
C SER A 124 45.00 -48.61 32.69
N VAL A 125 45.44 -47.38 32.47
CA VAL A 125 46.81 -46.92 32.67
C VAL A 125 46.75 -45.70 33.59
N PHE A 126 47.36 -45.81 34.78
CA PHE A 126 47.24 -44.79 35.84
C PHE A 126 45.78 -44.42 36.19
N GLY A 127 44.86 -45.38 36.14
CA GLY A 127 43.43 -45.15 36.43
C GLY A 127 42.61 -44.67 35.23
N THR A 128 43.24 -44.27 34.13
CA THR A 128 42.55 -43.86 32.90
C THR A 128 42.26 -45.06 32.01
N ASP A 129 41.01 -45.21 31.57
CA ASP A 129 40.59 -46.26 30.63
C ASP A 129 41.41 -46.18 29.33
N LYS A 130 41.95 -47.33 28.88
CA LYS A 130 42.79 -47.41 27.68
C LYS A 130 42.08 -46.98 26.40
N SER A 131 40.75 -47.08 26.32
CA SER A 131 39.94 -46.66 25.18
C SER A 131 39.92 -45.14 24.99
N LYS A 132 40.12 -44.39 26.07
CA LYS A 132 40.18 -42.92 26.05
C LYS A 132 41.57 -42.40 25.69
N LEU A 133 42.57 -43.28 25.61
CA LEU A 133 43.95 -42.92 25.35
C LEU A 133 44.31 -43.12 23.88
N GLN A 134 44.98 -42.13 23.32
CA GLN A 134 45.35 -42.11 21.91
C GLN A 134 46.87 -42.02 21.76
N ARG A 135 47.38 -42.42 20.60
CA ARG A 135 48.80 -42.18 20.27
C ARG A 135 49.04 -40.68 20.12
N PHE A 136 50.22 -40.24 20.54
CA PHE A 136 50.63 -38.86 20.27
C PHE A 136 50.93 -38.67 18.79
N SER A 137 50.36 -37.62 18.19
CA SER A 137 50.53 -37.32 16.76
C SER A 137 51.82 -36.57 16.44
N SER A 138 52.48 -35.96 17.43
CA SER A 138 53.68 -35.15 17.22
C SER A 138 54.89 -36.04 16.84
N PRO A 139 55.51 -35.86 15.66
CA PRO A 139 56.66 -36.66 15.23
C PRO A 139 57.85 -36.56 16.19
N LYS A 140 58.13 -35.35 16.67
CA LYS A 140 59.20 -35.08 17.66
C LYS A 140 58.94 -35.83 18.98
N THR A 141 57.70 -35.80 19.46
CA THR A 141 57.31 -36.47 20.71
C THR A 141 57.34 -37.99 20.56
N ALA A 142 56.92 -38.52 19.40
CA ALA A 142 56.95 -39.94 19.10
C ALA A 142 58.39 -40.51 19.10
N VAL A 143 59.37 -39.78 18.54
CA VAL A 143 60.78 -40.17 18.56
C VAL A 143 61.31 -40.22 20.00
N LEU A 144 61.03 -39.19 20.81
CA LEU A 144 61.44 -39.14 22.21
C LEU A 144 60.81 -40.26 23.05
N LEU A 145 59.52 -40.54 22.85
CA LEU A 145 58.81 -41.64 23.51
C LEU A 145 59.35 -43.01 23.13
N LYS A 146 59.71 -43.20 21.85
CA LYS A 146 60.37 -44.43 21.37
C LYS A 146 61.74 -44.61 22.02
N SER A 147 62.54 -43.55 22.09
CA SER A 147 63.83 -43.54 22.80
C SER A 147 63.67 -43.89 24.28
N LEU A 148 62.74 -43.23 24.97
CA LEU A 148 62.45 -43.47 26.38
C LEU A 148 61.98 -44.91 26.65
N LYS A 149 61.09 -45.44 25.81
CA LYS A 149 60.66 -46.84 25.88
C LYS A 149 61.83 -47.80 25.74
N ASN A 150 62.73 -47.58 24.79
CA ASN A 150 63.87 -48.47 24.57
C ASN A 150 64.79 -48.49 25.79
N LYS A 151 65.08 -47.33 26.39
CA LYS A 151 65.83 -47.25 27.66
C LYS A 151 65.11 -47.99 28.78
N PHE A 152 63.80 -47.77 28.94
CA PHE A 152 63.00 -48.49 29.93
C PHE A 152 63.02 -50.00 29.70
N TYR A 153 62.93 -50.46 28.46
CA TYR A 153 62.93 -51.87 28.10
C TYR A 153 64.21 -52.58 28.54
N ILE A 154 65.37 -51.96 28.30
CA ILE A 154 66.69 -52.47 28.71
C ILE A 154 66.78 -52.52 30.25
N PHE A 155 66.27 -51.51 30.93
CA PHE A 155 66.30 -51.40 32.39
C PHE A 155 65.28 -52.31 33.10
N ARG A 156 64.16 -52.61 32.44
CA ARG A 156 63.02 -53.39 32.94
C ARG A 156 63.38 -54.70 33.64
N PRO A 157 64.19 -55.61 33.07
CA PRO A 157 64.50 -56.88 33.72
C PRO A 157 65.24 -56.70 35.06
N ILE A 158 66.10 -55.69 35.17
CA ILE A 158 66.88 -55.41 36.38
C ILE A 158 65.93 -54.94 37.51
N VAL A 159 65.07 -53.97 37.20
CA VAL A 159 64.05 -53.49 38.14
C VAL A 159 63.08 -54.58 38.54
N GLY A 160 62.63 -55.40 37.58
CA GLY A 160 61.71 -56.51 37.84
C GLY A 160 62.29 -57.52 38.82
N ARG A 161 63.58 -57.88 38.68
CA ARG A 161 64.26 -58.76 39.64
C ARG A 161 64.41 -58.09 41.00
N LEU A 162 64.83 -56.83 41.05
CA LEU A 162 64.98 -56.08 42.30
C LEU A 162 63.64 -55.98 43.05
N LEU A 163 62.53 -55.69 42.37
CA LEU A 163 61.21 -55.62 43.00
C LEU A 163 60.65 -57.00 43.40
N LYS A 164 61.12 -58.09 42.76
CA LYS A 164 60.77 -59.46 43.14
C LYS A 164 61.54 -59.91 44.38
N TYR A 165 62.82 -59.56 44.49
CA TYR A 165 63.71 -59.93 45.58
C TYR A 165 64.44 -58.72 46.18
N PRO A 166 63.72 -57.76 46.79
CA PRO A 166 64.28 -56.46 47.15
C PRO A 166 65.27 -56.52 48.32
N VAL A 167 65.05 -57.44 49.27
CA VAL A 167 65.93 -57.66 50.42
C VAL A 167 67.24 -58.33 49.99
N LEU A 168 67.16 -59.31 49.08
CA LEU A 168 68.34 -60.06 48.61
C LEU A 168 69.21 -59.26 47.64
N LEU A 169 68.57 -58.63 46.65
CA LEU A 169 69.30 -57.97 45.56
C LEU A 169 69.64 -56.51 45.88
N GLY A 170 68.91 -55.85 46.79
CA GLY A 170 69.12 -54.43 47.06
C GLY A 170 70.53 -54.10 47.54
N GLY A 171 71.15 -54.96 48.36
CA GLY A 171 72.49 -54.73 48.90
C GLY A 171 73.64 -55.12 47.97
N ALA A 172 73.34 -55.76 46.84
CA ALA A 172 74.32 -56.13 45.81
C ALA A 172 74.31 -55.17 44.60
N MET A 173 73.38 -54.20 44.59
CA MET A 173 73.12 -53.32 43.46
C MET A 173 73.74 -51.94 43.69
N SER A 174 74.29 -51.34 42.62
CA SER A 174 74.89 -49.99 42.70
C SER A 174 73.82 -48.90 42.58
N SER A 175 73.71 -48.03 43.59
CA SER A 175 72.85 -46.84 43.54
C SER A 175 73.24 -45.91 42.38
N LYS A 176 74.56 -45.78 42.11
CA LYS A 176 75.11 -44.99 41.00
C LYS A 176 74.68 -45.54 39.63
N TYR A 177 74.60 -46.86 39.48
CA TYR A 177 74.09 -47.50 38.26
C TYR A 177 72.60 -47.20 38.05
N PHE A 178 71.77 -47.35 39.09
CA PHE A 178 70.34 -47.07 38.99
C PHE A 178 70.08 -45.58 38.71
N ASP A 179 70.82 -44.68 39.35
CA ASP A 179 70.71 -43.26 39.08
C ASP A 179 71.14 -42.92 37.65
N SER A 180 72.23 -43.50 37.13
CA SER A 180 72.69 -43.24 35.75
C SER A 180 71.72 -43.76 34.68
N GLN A 181 70.93 -44.80 34.97
CA GLN A 181 69.89 -45.28 34.07
C GLN A 181 68.59 -44.45 34.18
N LEU A 182 68.18 -44.08 35.39
CA LEU A 182 66.89 -43.42 35.64
C LEU A 182 66.92 -41.91 35.46
N SER A 183 68.03 -41.23 35.76
CA SER A 183 68.17 -39.79 35.59
C SER A 183 67.93 -39.33 34.15
N PRO A 184 68.48 -39.98 33.10
CA PRO A 184 68.15 -39.64 31.71
C PRO A 184 66.69 -39.92 31.35
N MET A 185 66.07 -40.93 31.95
CA MET A 185 64.67 -41.27 31.70
C MET A 185 63.71 -40.26 32.32
N ASP A 186 64.00 -39.81 33.55
CA ASP A 186 63.30 -38.73 34.24
C ASP A 186 63.43 -37.41 33.45
N ALA A 187 64.63 -37.04 33.02
CA ALA A 187 64.84 -35.86 32.19
C ALA A 187 64.05 -35.93 30.86
N GLN A 188 64.08 -37.07 30.18
CA GLN A 188 63.36 -37.26 28.91
C GLN A 188 61.84 -37.21 29.07
N ILE A 189 61.27 -37.88 30.08
CA ILE A 189 59.82 -37.84 30.30
C ILE A 189 59.37 -36.44 30.71
N ASN A 190 60.19 -35.68 31.45
CA ASN A 190 59.90 -34.30 31.81
C ASN A 190 59.93 -33.38 30.58
N GLN A 191 60.88 -33.58 29.67
CA GLN A 191 60.91 -32.87 28.39
C GLN A 191 59.66 -33.17 27.54
N ILE A 192 59.26 -34.45 27.46
CA ILE A 192 58.04 -34.87 26.75
C ILE A 192 56.80 -34.24 27.40
N ASN A 193 56.67 -34.32 28.73
CA ASN A 193 55.56 -33.74 29.48
C ASN A 193 55.47 -32.22 29.25
N GLY A 194 56.60 -31.50 29.28
CA GLY A 194 56.65 -30.08 28.97
C GLY A 194 56.23 -29.75 27.53
N ALA A 195 56.68 -30.55 26.55
CA ALA A 195 56.30 -30.37 25.15
C ALA A 195 54.79 -30.61 24.92
N VAL A 196 54.23 -31.66 25.53
CA VAL A 196 52.79 -31.98 25.46
C VAL A 196 51.96 -30.88 26.12
N LYS A 197 52.32 -30.45 27.34
CA LYS A 197 51.64 -29.34 28.03
C LYS A 197 51.68 -28.05 27.22
N ASN A 198 52.84 -27.69 26.66
CA ASN A 198 52.97 -26.47 25.86
C ASN A 198 52.11 -26.52 24.58
N SER A 199 52.06 -27.69 23.91
CA SER A 199 51.17 -27.90 22.76
C SER A 199 49.70 -27.71 23.14
N TYR A 200 49.29 -28.27 24.29
CA TYR A 200 47.95 -28.12 24.83
C TYR A 200 47.61 -26.64 25.14
N TYR A 201 48.47 -25.93 25.87
CA TYR A 201 48.26 -24.52 26.21
C TYR A 201 48.16 -23.61 24.98
N LYS A 202 48.95 -23.87 23.92
CA LYS A 202 48.84 -23.13 22.66
C LYS A 202 47.46 -23.29 22.03
N LYS A 203 46.89 -24.49 22.08
CA LYS A 203 45.55 -24.74 21.53
C LYS A 203 44.45 -24.07 22.36
N VAL A 204 44.56 -24.14 23.69
CA VAL A 204 43.62 -23.44 24.59
C VAL A 204 43.66 -21.92 24.34
N LYS A 205 44.85 -21.30 24.26
CA LYS A 205 44.96 -19.87 23.93
C LYS A 205 44.33 -19.49 22.59
N LEU A 206 44.40 -20.37 21.59
CA LEU A 206 43.75 -20.12 20.30
C LEU A 206 42.22 -20.09 20.44
N LEU A 207 41.64 -20.95 21.29
CA LEU A 207 40.21 -20.85 21.61
C LEU A 207 39.87 -19.53 22.30
N ASP A 208 40.68 -19.07 23.25
CA ASP A 208 40.45 -17.78 23.91
C ASP A 208 40.44 -16.62 22.90
N TYR A 209 41.38 -16.63 21.94
CA TYR A 209 41.39 -15.63 20.87
C TYR A 209 40.15 -15.71 19.98
N ILE A 210 39.69 -16.91 19.60
CA ILE A 210 38.46 -17.07 18.81
C ILE A 210 37.25 -16.55 19.61
N PHE A 211 37.16 -16.87 20.90
CA PHE A 211 36.05 -16.48 21.76
C PHE A 211 35.96 -14.96 21.98
N ILE A 212 37.11 -14.27 22.00
CA ILE A 212 37.17 -12.80 22.11
C ILE A 212 36.97 -12.11 20.76
N ALA A 213 37.62 -12.60 19.69
CA ALA A 213 37.57 -11.97 18.38
C ALA A 213 36.19 -12.13 17.71
N PHE A 214 35.50 -13.25 17.93
CA PHE A 214 34.22 -13.52 17.30
C PHE A 214 33.12 -12.50 17.65
N PRO A 215 32.84 -12.19 18.93
CA PRO A 215 31.88 -11.15 19.30
C PRO A 215 32.23 -9.79 18.71
N ILE A 216 33.52 -9.45 18.63
CA ILE A 216 33.99 -8.17 18.09
C ILE A 216 33.70 -8.09 16.58
N VAL A 217 34.07 -9.12 15.81
CA VAL A 217 33.81 -9.17 14.36
C VAL A 217 32.30 -9.17 14.09
N PHE A 218 31.54 -9.91 14.89
CA PHE A 218 30.08 -9.92 14.81
C PHE A 218 29.47 -8.53 15.09
N LEU A 219 29.93 -7.84 16.14
CA LEU A 219 29.49 -6.50 16.50
C LEU A 219 29.81 -5.49 15.38
N ILE A 220 31.03 -5.53 14.83
CA ILE A 220 31.44 -4.69 13.70
C ILE A 220 30.55 -4.94 12.49
N GLY A 221 30.29 -6.22 12.16
CA GLY A 221 29.38 -6.60 11.08
C GLY A 221 27.96 -6.07 11.30
N ALA A 222 27.42 -6.20 12.51
CA ALA A 222 26.11 -5.68 12.88
C ALA A 222 26.03 -4.15 12.75
N VAL A 223 27.06 -3.42 13.17
CA VAL A 223 27.14 -1.95 13.02
C VAL A 223 27.18 -1.55 11.54
N ILE A 224 27.98 -2.23 10.71
CA ILE A 224 28.04 -1.95 9.26
C ILE A 224 26.68 -2.17 8.61
N ILE A 225 25.99 -3.28 8.94
CA ILE A 225 24.64 -3.58 8.45
C ILE A 225 23.65 -2.51 8.91
N MET A 226 23.71 -2.08 10.17
CA MET A 226 22.85 -1.03 10.71
C MET A 226 23.04 0.30 9.96
N LEU A 227 24.29 0.73 9.74
CA LEU A 227 24.61 1.94 8.98
C LEU A 227 24.12 1.86 7.54
N TYR A 228 24.28 0.70 6.90
CA TYR A 228 23.76 0.44 5.56
C TYR A 228 22.24 0.56 5.50
N LEU A 229 21.50 -0.07 6.42
CA LEU A 229 20.04 0.00 6.47
C LEU A 229 19.54 1.42 6.76
N LYS A 230 20.20 2.15 7.67
CA LYS A 230 19.86 3.55 7.98
C LYS A 230 19.92 4.43 6.74
N ASN A 231 21.02 4.35 5.98
CA ASN A 231 21.22 5.21 4.81
C ASN A 231 20.42 4.75 3.58
N SER A 232 20.28 3.44 3.37
CA SER A 232 19.61 2.91 2.17
C SER A 232 18.09 2.86 2.28
N VAL A 233 17.54 2.79 3.50
CA VAL A 233 16.11 2.51 3.72
C VAL A 233 15.46 3.63 4.52
N ILE A 234 15.91 3.85 5.75
CA ILE A 234 15.27 4.80 6.68
C ILE A 234 15.31 6.23 6.12
N LYS A 235 16.46 6.67 5.61
CA LYS A 235 16.60 8.01 5.01
C LYS A 235 15.65 8.20 3.82
N VAL A 236 15.48 7.18 2.99
CA VAL A 236 14.63 7.25 1.79
C VAL A 236 13.15 7.26 2.18
N LEU A 237 12.75 6.42 3.16
CA LEU A 237 11.39 6.42 3.68
C LEU A 237 11.02 7.75 4.35
N ASN A 238 11.95 8.38 5.07
CA ASN A 238 11.72 9.71 5.65
C ASN A 238 11.51 10.76 4.54
N LEU A 239 12.29 10.73 3.47
CA LEU A 239 12.10 11.63 2.32
C LEU A 239 10.73 11.42 1.64
N ILE A 240 10.30 10.17 1.47
CA ILE A 240 8.97 9.86 0.95
C ILE A 240 7.89 10.39 1.90
N GLY A 241 8.03 10.16 3.21
CA GLY A 241 7.10 10.64 4.23
C GLY A 241 6.98 12.18 4.25
N ASP A 242 8.11 12.89 4.16
CA ASP A 242 8.11 14.36 4.09
C ASP A 242 7.46 14.87 2.80
N LYS A 243 7.64 14.16 1.67
CA LYS A 243 6.96 14.50 0.42
C LYS A 243 5.46 14.24 0.49
N ILE A 244 5.03 13.15 1.10
CA ILE A 244 3.61 12.88 1.35
C ILE A 244 3.00 13.97 2.23
N LYS A 245 3.72 14.47 3.25
CA LYS A 245 3.25 15.62 4.04
C LYS A 245 3.05 16.89 3.20
N GLN A 246 3.96 17.16 2.26
CA GLN A 246 3.82 18.31 1.33
C GLN A 246 2.61 18.13 0.41
N ILE A 247 2.41 16.93 -0.14
CA ILE A 247 1.23 16.58 -0.95
C ILE A 247 -0.06 16.77 -0.13
N ALA A 248 -0.08 16.30 1.12
CA ALA A 248 -1.21 16.46 2.03
C ALA A 248 -1.49 17.93 2.39
N ALA A 249 -0.45 18.79 2.38
CA ALA A 249 -0.58 20.23 2.56
C ALA A 249 -1.03 20.97 1.28
N GLY A 250 -1.25 20.25 0.17
CA GLY A 250 -1.75 20.79 -1.10
C GLY A 250 -0.68 21.11 -2.14
N ASP A 251 0.60 20.84 -1.88
CA ASP A 251 1.64 20.96 -2.92
C ASP A 251 1.63 19.74 -3.84
N LEU A 252 0.93 19.87 -4.97
CA LEU A 252 0.85 18.87 -6.04
C LEU A 252 1.85 19.14 -7.18
N THR A 253 2.83 20.02 -6.98
CA THR A 253 3.79 20.41 -8.03
C THR A 253 5.04 19.56 -8.04
N SER A 254 5.42 18.97 -6.89
CA SER A 254 6.70 18.30 -6.72
C SER A 254 6.58 16.77 -6.75
N LYS A 255 7.23 16.15 -7.74
CA LYS A 255 7.38 14.68 -7.82
C LYS A 255 8.55 14.19 -6.96
N ILE A 256 8.41 12.99 -6.43
CA ILE A 256 9.48 12.31 -5.69
C ILE A 256 10.50 11.77 -6.72
N LYS A 257 11.71 12.35 -6.71
CA LYS A 257 12.87 11.85 -7.47
C LYS A 257 14.02 11.61 -6.50
N ILE A 258 14.39 10.35 -6.30
CA ILE A 258 15.46 9.96 -5.38
C ILE A 258 16.53 9.21 -6.16
N SER A 259 17.71 9.83 -6.29
CA SER A 259 18.89 9.21 -6.92
C SER A 259 19.40 8.05 -6.06
N GLY A 260 19.74 6.93 -6.69
CA GLY A 260 20.29 5.73 -6.00
C GLY A 260 19.27 4.68 -5.58
N VAL A 261 17.97 4.89 -5.86
CA VAL A 261 16.93 3.86 -5.70
C VAL A 261 16.68 3.18 -7.04
N HIS A 262 16.74 1.86 -7.07
CA HIS A 262 16.37 1.09 -8.26
C HIS A 262 14.85 1.13 -8.46
N LYS A 263 14.40 1.41 -9.68
CA LYS A 263 12.96 1.48 -10.02
C LYS A 263 12.19 0.20 -9.71
N GLU A 264 12.82 -0.95 -9.90
CA GLU A 264 12.24 -2.28 -9.60
C GLU A 264 12.32 -2.67 -8.12
N SER A 265 12.92 -1.86 -7.26
CA SER A 265 12.89 -2.10 -5.81
C SER A 265 11.52 -1.77 -5.24
N GLU A 266 11.15 -2.33 -4.10
CA GLU A 266 9.89 -2.02 -3.41
C GLU A 266 9.75 -0.53 -3.11
N ILE A 267 10.87 0.13 -2.78
CA ILE A 267 10.91 1.58 -2.58
C ILE A 267 10.70 2.33 -3.91
N GLY A 268 11.30 1.86 -5.01
CA GLY A 268 11.11 2.43 -6.34
C GLY A 268 9.66 2.34 -6.81
N ILE A 269 9.03 1.18 -6.60
CA ILE A 269 7.61 0.95 -6.90
C ILE A 269 6.73 1.87 -6.06
N LEU A 270 7.02 2.02 -4.75
CA LEU A 270 6.30 2.95 -3.87
C LEU A 270 6.41 4.40 -4.36
N ILE A 271 7.60 4.84 -4.78
CA ILE A 271 7.82 6.18 -5.35
C ILE A 271 6.98 6.40 -6.60
N ASP A 272 6.96 5.43 -7.52
CA ASP A 272 6.17 5.51 -8.75
C ASP A 272 4.66 5.56 -8.46
N GLN A 273 4.18 4.77 -7.49
CA GLN A 273 2.78 4.81 -7.05
C GLN A 273 2.40 6.15 -6.43
N VAL A 274 3.24 6.73 -5.56
CA VAL A 274 2.99 8.05 -4.98
C VAL A 274 2.99 9.14 -6.05
N ASN A 275 3.93 9.10 -7.00
CA ASN A 275 3.95 10.05 -8.11
C ASN A 275 2.69 9.95 -8.99
N SER A 276 2.20 8.72 -9.22
CA SER A 276 0.96 8.50 -9.97
C SER A 276 -0.26 9.06 -9.23
N LEU A 277 -0.30 8.91 -7.90
CA LEU A 277 -1.32 9.53 -7.05
C LEU A 277 -1.28 11.07 -7.15
N VAL A 278 -0.09 11.68 -7.12
CA VAL A 278 0.08 13.13 -7.31
C VAL A 278 -0.46 13.58 -8.66
N ASP A 279 -0.15 12.85 -9.73
CA ASP A 279 -0.64 13.15 -11.08
C ASP A 279 -2.18 13.10 -11.14
N SER A 280 -2.80 12.08 -10.56
CA SER A 280 -4.26 11.96 -10.47
C SER A 280 -4.89 13.11 -9.67
N LEU A 281 -4.32 13.46 -8.51
CA LEU A 281 -4.81 14.58 -7.70
C LEU A 281 -4.68 15.92 -8.44
N SER A 282 -3.54 16.16 -9.11
CA SER A 282 -3.29 17.37 -9.90
C SER A 282 -4.31 17.53 -11.03
N ASN A 283 -4.61 16.44 -11.73
CA ASN A 283 -5.63 16.43 -12.79
C ASN A 283 -7.04 16.67 -12.24
N ASN A 284 -7.39 16.09 -11.10
CA ASN A 284 -8.68 16.35 -10.45
C ASN A 284 -8.84 17.83 -10.06
N VAL A 285 -7.81 18.44 -9.46
CA VAL A 285 -7.82 19.86 -9.10
C VAL A 285 -7.95 20.75 -10.34
N ARG A 286 -7.24 20.44 -11.43
CA ARG A 286 -7.42 21.15 -12.71
C ARG A 286 -8.85 21.03 -13.25
N GLY A 287 -9.46 19.84 -13.16
CA GLY A 287 -10.86 19.62 -13.52
C GLY A 287 -11.80 20.52 -12.72
N ILE A 288 -11.62 20.58 -11.39
CA ILE A 288 -12.43 21.43 -10.50
C ILE A 288 -12.27 22.92 -10.85
N ILE A 289 -11.05 23.39 -11.13
CA ILE A 289 -10.79 24.78 -11.54
C ILE A 289 -11.53 25.09 -12.85
N ASN A 290 -11.44 24.21 -13.84
CA ASN A 290 -12.13 24.41 -15.12
C ASN A 290 -13.66 24.45 -14.96
N THR A 291 -14.23 23.54 -14.17
CA THR A 291 -15.67 23.55 -13.87
C THR A 291 -16.09 24.80 -13.11
N SER A 292 -15.28 25.27 -12.15
CA SER A 292 -15.55 26.50 -11.39
C SER A 292 -15.54 27.74 -12.29
N ASN A 293 -14.59 27.82 -13.23
CA ASN A 293 -14.54 28.89 -14.23
C ASN A 293 -15.76 28.87 -15.15
N SER A 294 -16.17 27.70 -15.63
CA SER A 294 -17.39 27.54 -16.43
C SER A 294 -18.65 27.91 -15.66
N LEU A 295 -18.72 27.58 -14.36
CA LEU A 295 -19.85 27.97 -13.51
C LEU A 295 -19.89 29.49 -13.30
N SER A 296 -18.73 30.14 -13.13
CA SER A 296 -18.62 31.59 -13.03
C SER A 296 -19.14 32.28 -14.29
N SER A 297 -18.70 31.83 -15.48
CA SER A 297 -19.15 32.42 -16.75
C SER A 297 -20.64 32.19 -17.01
N GLN A 298 -21.17 31.01 -16.68
CA GLN A 298 -22.62 30.74 -16.75
C GLN A 298 -23.42 31.63 -15.80
N SER A 299 -22.89 31.91 -14.61
CA SER A 299 -23.53 32.81 -13.63
C SER A 299 -23.57 34.25 -14.13
N GLU A 300 -22.50 34.73 -14.78
CA GLU A 300 -22.46 36.04 -15.43
C GLU A 300 -23.47 36.14 -16.58
N GLN A 301 -23.55 35.11 -17.43
CA GLN A 301 -24.53 35.04 -18.51
C GLN A 301 -25.96 35.05 -17.98
N LEU A 302 -26.24 34.27 -16.92
CA LEU A 302 -27.55 34.24 -16.28
C LEU A 302 -27.93 35.62 -15.73
N ASN A 303 -27.01 36.31 -15.05
CA ASN A 303 -27.23 37.67 -14.55
C ASN A 303 -27.55 38.67 -15.68
N SER A 304 -26.87 38.55 -16.82
CA SER A 304 -27.18 39.35 -18.01
C SER A 304 -28.59 39.07 -18.54
N SER A 305 -28.96 37.79 -18.69
CA SER A 305 -30.29 37.37 -19.14
C SER A 305 -31.39 37.82 -18.18
N SER A 306 -31.16 37.78 -16.86
CA SER A 306 -32.10 38.27 -15.87
C SER A 306 -32.35 39.79 -16.00
N LYS A 307 -31.31 40.60 -16.26
CA LYS A 307 -31.46 42.04 -16.53
C LYS A 307 -32.24 42.33 -17.81
N GLU A 308 -32.00 41.56 -18.86
CA GLU A 308 -32.75 41.68 -20.11
C GLU A 308 -34.22 41.30 -19.93
N PHE A 309 -34.48 40.25 -19.14
CA PHE A 309 -35.83 39.83 -18.79
C PHE A 309 -36.57 40.90 -17.98
N GLU A 310 -35.92 41.53 -17.01
CA GLU A 310 -36.46 42.65 -16.24
C GLU A 310 -36.85 43.83 -17.15
N LYS A 311 -35.97 44.21 -18.09
CA LYS A 311 -36.25 45.24 -19.10
C LYS A 311 -37.47 44.87 -19.96
N THR A 312 -37.55 43.62 -20.40
CA THR A 312 -38.66 43.10 -21.22
C THR A 312 -39.98 43.16 -20.44
N ILE A 313 -39.98 42.79 -19.16
CA ILE A 313 -41.14 42.94 -18.28
C ILE A 313 -41.57 44.40 -18.17
N GLY A 314 -40.62 45.33 -18.02
CA GLY A 314 -40.89 46.77 -18.02
C GLY A 314 -41.64 47.23 -19.29
N GLN A 315 -41.13 46.84 -20.46
CA GLN A 315 -41.77 47.14 -21.75
C GLN A 315 -43.15 46.49 -21.89
N MET A 316 -43.32 45.26 -21.39
CA MET A 316 -44.59 44.54 -21.43
C MET A 316 -45.65 45.24 -20.57
N ARG A 317 -45.26 45.76 -19.39
CA ARG A 317 -46.14 46.58 -18.54
C ARG A 317 -46.60 47.85 -19.25
N GLU A 318 -45.70 48.55 -19.94
CA GLU A 318 -46.08 49.74 -20.74
C GLU A 318 -47.04 49.40 -21.88
N LYS A 319 -46.79 48.30 -22.60
CA LYS A 319 -47.67 47.84 -23.69
C LYS A 319 -49.05 47.45 -23.14
N ALA A 320 -49.10 46.73 -22.02
CA ALA A 320 -50.36 46.38 -21.35
C ALA A 320 -51.13 47.65 -20.95
N SER A 321 -50.46 48.66 -20.38
CA SER A 321 -51.09 49.94 -20.04
C SER A 321 -51.68 50.64 -21.26
N ARG A 322 -50.97 50.63 -22.39
CA ARG A 322 -51.48 51.19 -23.66
C ARG A 322 -52.68 50.42 -24.19
N ILE A 323 -52.67 49.10 -24.11
CA ILE A 323 -53.81 48.26 -24.51
C ILE A 323 -55.04 48.58 -23.64
N ILE A 324 -54.86 48.72 -22.32
CA ILE A 324 -55.95 49.11 -21.42
C ILE A 324 -56.57 50.45 -21.82
N GLU A 325 -55.73 51.44 -22.17
CA GLU A 325 -56.24 52.74 -22.65
C GLU A 325 -56.97 52.59 -24.00
N SER A 326 -56.44 51.82 -24.95
CA SER A 326 -57.14 51.54 -26.21
C SER A 326 -58.48 50.84 -26.00
N ILE A 327 -58.56 49.89 -25.06
CA ILE A 327 -59.82 49.22 -24.69
C ILE A 327 -60.82 50.23 -24.12
N LYS A 328 -60.35 51.18 -23.30
CA LYS A 328 -61.20 52.26 -22.75
C LYS A 328 -61.75 53.15 -23.87
N GLN A 329 -60.91 53.57 -24.81
CA GLN A 329 -61.36 54.34 -25.99
C GLN A 329 -62.33 53.55 -26.86
N MET A 330 -62.05 52.26 -27.09
CA MET A 330 -62.94 51.39 -27.85
C MET A 330 -64.31 51.21 -27.16
N SER A 331 -64.34 51.09 -25.84
CA SER A 331 -65.59 51.03 -25.07
C SER A 331 -66.42 52.30 -25.24
N ILE A 332 -65.78 53.48 -25.23
CA ILE A 332 -66.45 54.77 -25.48
C ILE A 332 -67.03 54.80 -26.91
N ALA A 333 -66.22 54.42 -27.91
CA ALA A 333 -66.67 54.39 -29.30
C ALA A 333 -67.84 53.42 -29.52
N ILE A 334 -67.83 52.25 -28.86
CA ILE A 334 -68.95 51.28 -28.92
C ILE A 334 -70.23 51.90 -28.34
N ILE A 335 -70.14 52.61 -27.22
CA ILE A 335 -71.29 53.31 -26.62
C ILE A 335 -71.83 54.38 -27.58
N GLU A 336 -70.95 55.13 -28.24
CA GLU A 336 -71.33 56.15 -29.22
C GLU A 336 -71.99 55.54 -30.47
N VAL A 337 -71.42 54.45 -31.01
CA VAL A 337 -72.02 53.70 -32.13
C VAL A 337 -73.40 53.18 -31.74
N ALA A 338 -73.55 52.56 -30.56
CA ALA A 338 -74.85 52.07 -30.08
C ALA A 338 -75.88 53.21 -29.97
N LYS A 339 -75.47 54.37 -29.43
CA LYS A 339 -76.32 55.57 -29.37
C LYS A 339 -76.71 56.07 -30.76
N ASN A 340 -75.77 56.14 -31.69
CA ASN A 340 -76.01 56.57 -33.07
C ASN A 340 -76.94 55.59 -33.81
N SER A 341 -76.74 54.28 -33.66
CA SER A 341 -77.62 53.25 -34.22
C SER A 341 -79.05 53.35 -33.65
N SER A 342 -79.19 53.57 -32.34
CA SER A 342 -80.51 53.78 -31.71
C SER A 342 -81.19 55.05 -32.24
N SER A 343 -80.45 56.16 -32.37
CA SER A 343 -80.98 57.39 -32.95
C SER A 343 -81.38 57.24 -34.42
N SER A 344 -80.59 56.53 -35.22
CA SER A 344 -80.92 56.22 -36.62
C SER A 344 -82.15 55.33 -36.74
N ALA A 345 -82.30 54.32 -35.88
CA ALA A 345 -83.51 53.49 -35.83
C ALA A 345 -84.76 54.32 -35.51
N GLN A 346 -84.66 55.24 -34.51
CA GLN A 346 -85.76 56.14 -34.17
C GLN A 346 -86.13 57.06 -35.33
N LYS A 347 -85.14 57.64 -36.03
CA LYS A 347 -85.39 58.48 -37.22
C LYS A 347 -86.00 57.69 -38.38
N ALA A 348 -85.60 56.43 -38.56
CA ALA A 348 -86.18 55.56 -39.58
C ALA A 348 -87.67 55.28 -39.25
N GLU A 349 -88.01 55.00 -37.99
CA GLU A 349 -89.40 54.83 -37.55
C GLU A 349 -90.24 56.11 -37.74
N GLU A 350 -89.66 57.28 -37.46
CA GLU A 350 -90.32 58.56 -37.73
C GLU A 350 -90.54 58.79 -39.23
N THR A 351 -89.55 58.44 -40.05
CA THR A 351 -89.63 58.53 -41.52
C THR A 351 -90.71 57.58 -42.08
N GLU A 352 -90.79 56.36 -41.55
CA GLU A 352 -91.84 55.39 -41.91
C GLU A 352 -93.23 55.96 -41.64
N LYS A 353 -93.44 56.59 -40.48
CA LYS A 353 -94.71 57.28 -40.15
C LYS A 353 -95.03 58.38 -41.16
N VAL A 354 -94.05 59.21 -41.52
CA VAL A 354 -94.24 60.30 -42.51
C VAL A 354 -94.58 59.72 -43.90
N VAL A 355 -93.92 58.64 -44.32
CA VAL A 355 -94.22 57.96 -45.58
C VAL A 355 -95.63 57.37 -45.59
N ASP A 356 -96.09 56.79 -44.48
CA ASP A 356 -97.47 56.29 -44.34
C ASP A 356 -98.50 57.42 -44.48
N TYR A 357 -98.28 58.56 -43.81
CA TYR A 357 -99.13 59.75 -43.97
C TYR A 357 -99.12 60.28 -45.41
N GLY A 358 -97.95 60.32 -46.05
CA GLY A 358 -97.81 60.73 -47.45
C GLY A 358 -98.54 59.78 -48.40
N THR A 359 -98.41 58.47 -48.19
CA THR A 359 -99.09 57.43 -48.98
C THR A 359 -100.60 57.56 -48.87
N LYS A 360 -101.12 57.81 -47.65
CA LYS A 360 -102.54 58.08 -47.43
C LYS A 360 -103.00 59.33 -48.17
N SER A 361 -102.24 60.42 -48.09
CA SER A 361 -102.56 61.67 -48.79
C SER A 361 -102.60 61.50 -50.32
N VAL A 362 -101.64 60.76 -50.90
CA VAL A 362 -101.64 60.44 -52.33
C VAL A 362 -102.86 59.60 -52.72
N LYS A 363 -103.24 58.62 -51.88
CA LYS A 363 -104.45 57.82 -52.09
C LYS A 363 -105.72 58.66 -52.06
N ASP A 364 -105.81 59.61 -51.13
CA ASP A 364 -106.94 60.54 -51.03
C ASP A 364 -107.01 61.44 -52.28
N VAL A 365 -105.87 61.97 -52.75
CA VAL A 365 -105.79 62.73 -54.01
C VAL A 365 -106.24 61.89 -55.21
N ALA A 366 -105.85 60.62 -55.28
CA ALA A 366 -106.28 59.73 -56.37
C ALA A 366 -107.80 59.47 -56.36
N VAL A 367 -108.42 59.38 -55.18
CA VAL A 367 -109.88 59.29 -55.04
C VAL A 367 -110.55 60.57 -55.52
N GLU A 368 -110.05 61.74 -55.13
CA GLU A 368 -110.60 63.02 -55.58
C GLU A 368 -110.43 63.24 -57.08
N MET A 369 -109.31 62.83 -57.68
CA MET A 369 -109.13 62.87 -59.13
C MET A 369 -110.15 61.99 -59.86
N LYS A 370 -110.53 60.85 -59.28
CA LYS A 370 -111.60 59.99 -59.82
C LYS A 370 -112.99 60.63 -59.68
N ASN A 371 -113.21 61.43 -58.65
CA ASN A 371 -114.43 62.24 -58.53
C ASN A 371 -114.48 63.34 -59.59
N ILE A 372 -113.36 64.05 -59.80
CA ILE A 372 -113.23 65.06 -60.85
C ILE A 372 -113.49 64.45 -62.24
N GLU A 373 -112.90 63.28 -62.54
CA GLU A 373 -113.15 62.54 -63.79
C GLU A 373 -114.66 62.31 -64.02
N LYS A 374 -115.37 61.83 -63.00
CA LYS A 374 -116.84 61.63 -63.06
C LYS A 374 -117.59 62.94 -63.30
N THR A 375 -117.23 64.01 -62.59
CA THR A 375 -117.87 65.32 -62.73
C THR A 375 -117.65 65.88 -64.14
N VAL A 376 -116.42 65.81 -64.67
CA VAL A 376 -116.09 66.26 -66.02
C VAL A 376 -116.87 65.45 -67.07
N SER A 377 -116.98 64.13 -66.88
CA SER A 377 -117.75 63.26 -67.76
C SER A 377 -119.25 63.61 -67.75
N ALA A 378 -119.81 63.90 -66.57
CA ALA A 378 -121.20 64.38 -66.45
C ALA A 378 -121.41 65.74 -67.13
N VAL A 379 -120.50 66.70 -66.94
CA VAL A 379 -120.55 68.01 -67.62
C VAL A 379 -120.49 67.84 -69.15
N SER A 380 -119.63 66.95 -69.65
CA SER A 380 -119.55 66.65 -71.09
C SER A 380 -120.85 66.07 -71.65
N ALA A 381 -121.56 65.24 -70.86
CA ALA A 381 -122.87 64.73 -71.25
C ALA A 381 -123.92 65.85 -71.32
N THR A 382 -123.95 66.75 -70.32
CA THR A 382 -124.85 67.92 -70.31
C THR A 382 -124.57 68.88 -71.47
N ILE A 383 -123.31 69.11 -71.83
CA ILE A 383 -122.95 69.93 -73.00
C ILE A 383 -123.45 69.29 -74.29
N THR A 384 -123.33 67.97 -74.43
CA THR A 384 -123.88 67.23 -75.59
C THR A 384 -125.40 67.38 -75.69
N GLU A 385 -126.10 67.28 -74.56
CA GLU A 385 -127.56 67.45 -74.48
C GLU A 385 -128.00 68.89 -74.79
N LEU A 386 -127.24 69.88 -74.30
CA LEU A 386 -127.43 71.29 -74.65
C LEU A 386 -127.23 71.52 -76.15
N GLY A 387 -126.19 70.93 -76.75
CA GLY A 387 -125.95 70.97 -78.19
C GLY A 387 -127.15 70.46 -79.00
N SER A 388 -127.71 69.32 -78.60
CA SER A 388 -128.94 68.77 -79.22
C SER A 388 -130.16 69.68 -79.03
N SER A 389 -130.29 70.34 -77.88
CA SER A 389 -131.36 71.30 -77.64
C SER A 389 -131.21 72.57 -78.48
N SER A 390 -129.99 73.07 -78.67
CA SER A 390 -129.69 74.20 -79.55
C SER A 390 -129.98 73.89 -81.02
N GLU A 391 -129.72 72.66 -81.47
CA GLU A 391 -130.05 72.21 -82.83
C GLU A 391 -131.58 72.22 -83.07
N LYS A 392 -132.37 71.75 -82.10
CA LYS A 392 -133.84 71.87 -82.12
C LYS A 392 -134.32 73.32 -82.13
N ILE A 393 -133.67 74.22 -81.38
CA ILE A 393 -133.98 75.65 -81.45
C ILE A 393 -133.66 76.21 -82.85
N GLY A 394 -132.56 75.77 -83.46
CA GLY A 394 -132.21 76.10 -84.85
C GLY A 394 -133.30 75.68 -85.84
N GLU A 395 -133.85 74.47 -85.72
CA GLU A 395 -134.99 74.02 -86.52
C GLU A 395 -136.22 74.93 -86.32
N ILE A 396 -136.55 75.30 -85.08
CA ILE A 396 -137.67 76.20 -84.78
C ILE A 396 -137.45 77.59 -85.40
N ILE A 397 -136.24 78.15 -85.31
CA ILE A 397 -135.90 79.43 -85.93
C ILE A 397 -136.00 79.36 -87.46
N GLY A 398 -135.62 78.21 -88.05
CA GLY A 398 -135.84 77.94 -89.48
C GLY A 398 -137.31 78.08 -89.85
N VAL A 399 -138.20 77.41 -89.10
CA VAL A 399 -139.66 77.51 -89.30
C VAL A 399 -140.17 78.95 -89.09
N ILE A 400 -139.62 79.69 -88.12
CA ILE A 400 -140.01 81.10 -87.89
C ILE A 400 -139.61 81.98 -89.08
N ASN A 401 -138.42 81.80 -89.65
CA ASN A 401 -138.00 82.51 -90.85
C ASN A 401 -138.90 82.19 -92.05
N ASP A 402 -139.27 80.92 -92.23
CA ASP A 402 -140.21 80.52 -93.29
C ASP A 402 -141.58 81.21 -93.13
N ILE A 403 -142.07 81.35 -91.87
CA ILE A 403 -143.30 82.10 -91.56
C ILE A 403 -143.12 83.60 -91.81
N ALA A 404 -141.98 84.17 -91.43
CA ALA A 404 -141.67 85.58 -91.63
C ALA A 404 -141.62 85.94 -93.13
N ASP A 405 -141.01 85.09 -93.95
CA ASP A 405 -140.98 85.24 -95.42
C ASP A 405 -142.38 85.12 -96.04
N GLN A 406 -143.20 84.17 -95.58
CA GLN A 406 -144.61 84.10 -95.98
C GLN A 406 -145.38 85.38 -95.58
N THR A 407 -145.11 85.91 -94.40
CA THR A 407 -145.76 87.13 -93.90
C THR A 407 -145.33 88.36 -94.71
N ASN A 408 -144.05 88.45 -95.08
CA ASN A 408 -143.52 89.51 -95.94
C ASN A 408 -144.16 89.46 -97.34
N LEU A 409 -144.34 88.27 -97.91
CA LEU A 409 -145.04 88.07 -99.19
C LEU A 409 -146.53 88.46 -99.11
N LEU A 410 -147.21 88.08 -98.02
CA LEU A 410 -148.60 88.49 -97.76
C LEU A 410 -148.73 90.01 -97.63
N ALA A 411 -147.80 90.64 -96.89
CA ALA A 411 -147.77 92.09 -96.69
C ALA A 411 -147.50 92.84 -98.00
N LEU A 412 -146.60 92.33 -98.84
CA LEU A 412 -146.32 92.91 -100.16
C LEU A 412 -147.55 92.83 -101.08
N ASN A 413 -148.22 91.67 -101.13
CA ASN A 413 -149.44 91.50 -101.92
C ASN A 413 -150.56 92.43 -101.44
N ALA A 414 -150.69 92.65 -100.12
CA ALA A 414 -151.65 93.60 -99.58
C ALA A 414 -151.29 95.06 -99.92
N ALA A 415 -150.00 95.43 -99.89
CA ALA A 415 -149.54 96.77 -100.27
C ALA A 415 -149.76 97.06 -101.76
N ILE A 416 -149.56 96.07 -102.63
CA ILE A 416 -149.87 96.15 -104.06
C ILE A 416 -151.37 96.41 -104.25
N GLU A 417 -152.23 95.66 -103.56
CA GLU A 417 -153.68 95.79 -103.75
C GLU A 417 -154.25 97.09 -103.17
N ALA A 418 -153.65 97.60 -102.08
CA ALA A 418 -153.97 98.91 -101.53
C ALA A 418 -153.63 100.06 -102.49
N ALA A 419 -152.48 100.00 -103.18
CA ALA A 419 -152.09 100.99 -104.18
C ALA A 419 -152.96 100.95 -105.46
N ARG A 420 -153.73 99.88 -105.66
CA ARG A 420 -154.53 99.65 -106.86
C ARG A 420 -155.96 100.20 -106.76
N ALA A 421 -156.46 100.47 -105.56
CA ALA A 421 -157.84 100.91 -105.32
C ALA A 421 -158.05 102.44 -105.41
N GLY A 422 -157.02 103.21 -105.80
CA GLY A 422 -157.08 104.65 -106.03
C GLY A 422 -155.71 105.31 -106.00
#